data_AF-E2A4A1-F1
#
_entry.id   AF-E2A4A1-F1
#
_cell.length_a   1.000
_cell.length_b   1.000
_cell.length_c   1.000
_cell.angle_alpha   90.00
_cell.angle_beta   90.00
_cell.angle_gamma   90.00
#
_symmetry.space_group_name_H-M   'P 1'
#
loop_
_entity.id
_entity.type
_entity.pdbx_description
1 polymer ?
#
loop_
_entity_poly.entity_id
_entity_poly.type
_entity_poly.pdbx_seq_one_letter_code
_entity_poly.pdbx_strand_id
1 'polypeptide(L)'
;RGLGFKIVIVCPNCPAVEIPSCKYIRNAYEINRRIVLAMRLLGVGLNGILKFCAFMELPRPIFQSFYDRVIEMILIASATVREVSMKKAADEEIRK
;
A
#
# COMPACT_ATOMS: atom_id res chain seq x y z
N ARG A 1 3.09 10.57 -7.48
CA ARG A 1 1.84 10.07 -6.85
C ARG A 1 2.25 9.15 -5.72
N GLY A 2 2.66 9.70 -4.58
CA GLY A 2 3.46 8.96 -3.61
C GLY A 2 4.74 8.40 -4.24
N LEU A 3 5.11 7.18 -3.90
CA LEU A 3 6.38 6.54 -4.26
C LEU A 3 6.38 5.86 -5.65
N GLY A 4 5.22 5.72 -6.28
CA GLY A 4 5.13 5.12 -7.61
C GLY A 4 5.45 6.11 -8.72
N PHE A 5 6.06 5.59 -9.79
CA PHE A 5 6.49 6.34 -10.97
C PHE A 5 6.25 5.52 -12.25
N LYS A 6 6.46 6.15 -13.41
CA LYS A 6 6.51 5.47 -14.71
C LYS A 6 7.86 5.73 -15.35
N ILE A 7 8.38 4.72 -16.02
CA ILE A 7 9.50 4.87 -16.94
C ILE A 7 8.87 5.09 -18.32
N VAL A 8 9.25 6.18 -18.98
CA VAL A 8 8.79 6.49 -20.33
C VAL A 8 9.97 6.24 -21.27
N ILE A 9 9.84 5.26 -22.15
CA ILE A 9 10.85 4.94 -23.16
C ILE A 9 10.43 5.65 -24.45
N VAL A 10 11.30 6.52 -24.95
CA VAL A 10 11.07 7.29 -26.18
C VAL A 10 12.12 6.88 -27.21
N CYS A 11 11.66 6.56 -28.41
CA CYS A 11 12.50 6.33 -29.59
C CYS A 11 12.02 7.27 -30.69
N PRO A 12 12.93 7.91 -31.47
CA PRO A 12 12.54 8.90 -32.49
C PRO A 12 11.46 8.42 -33.47
N ASN A 13 11.45 7.13 -33.78
CA ASN A 13 10.55 6.53 -34.77
C ASN A 13 9.55 5.54 -34.16
N CYS A 14 9.41 5.50 -32.83
CA CYS A 14 8.44 4.61 -32.18
C CYS A 14 7.53 5.39 -31.22
N PRO A 15 6.30 4.91 -31.00
CA PRO A 15 5.45 5.44 -29.94
C PRO A 15 6.14 5.34 -28.58
N ALA A 16 5.91 6.34 -27.72
CA ALA A 16 6.40 6.29 -26.35
C ALA A 16 5.78 5.10 -25.60
N VAL A 17 6.61 4.35 -24.90
CA VAL A 17 6.16 3.21 -24.09
C VAL A 17 6.22 3.60 -22.62
N GLU A 18 5.09 3.52 -21.94
CA GLU A 18 5.00 3.77 -20.50
C GLU A 18 5.03 2.46 -19.71
N ILE A 19 6.03 2.31 -18.84
CA ILE A 19 6.18 1.16 -17.95
C ILE A 19 5.97 1.64 -16.51
N PRO A 20 4.85 1.31 -15.86
CA PRO A 20 4.62 1.68 -14.47
C PRO A 20 5.53 0.87 -13.53
N SER A 21 6.10 1.51 -12.50
CA SER A 21 6.98 0.84 -11.55
C SER A 21 6.27 -0.24 -10.70
N CYS A 22 4.95 -0.13 -10.57
CA CYS A 22 4.09 -1.14 -9.96
C CYS A 22 2.64 -0.97 -10.43
N LYS A 23 1.77 -1.89 -10.01
CA LYS A 23 0.35 -1.87 -10.39
C LYS A 23 -0.30 -0.55 -9.98
N TYR A 24 -1.02 0.04 -10.93
CA TYR A 24 -1.84 1.22 -10.67
C TYR A 24 -3.25 0.78 -10.30
N ILE A 25 -3.67 1.04 -9.06
CA ILE A 25 -4.96 0.60 -8.52
C ILE A 25 -5.85 1.82 -8.33
N ARG A 26 -6.90 1.90 -9.16
CA ARG A 26 -7.83 3.04 -9.25
C ARG A 26 -7.11 4.35 -9.55
N ASN A 27 -6.65 5.06 -8.53
CA ASN A 27 -6.06 6.39 -8.62
C ASN A 27 -4.67 6.50 -7.98
N ALA A 28 -4.07 5.39 -7.54
CA ALA A 28 -2.77 5.39 -6.90
C ALA A 28 -1.96 4.11 -7.18
N TYR A 29 -0.64 4.23 -7.10
CA TYR A 29 0.26 3.09 -7.18
C TYR A 29 0.17 2.20 -5.94
N GLU A 30 0.22 0.90 -6.16
CA GLU A 30 0.12 -0.13 -5.12
C GLU A 30 1.19 0.04 -4.03
N ILE A 31 2.41 0.46 -4.40
CA ILE A 31 3.52 0.67 -3.45
C ILE A 31 3.14 1.61 -2.29
N ASN A 32 2.26 2.57 -2.54
CA ASN A 32 1.77 3.49 -1.52
C ASN A 32 0.96 2.78 -0.44
N ARG A 33 0.23 1.71 -0.77
CA ARG A 33 -0.49 0.90 0.23
C ARG A 33 0.46 -0.02 0.99
N ARG A 34 1.42 -0.60 0.27
CA ARG A 34 2.42 -1.50 0.85
C ARG A 34 3.27 -0.81 1.91
N ILE A 35 3.75 0.40 1.64
CA ILE A 35 4.56 1.13 2.62
C ILE A 35 3.76 1.54 3.86
N VAL A 36 2.47 1.88 3.70
CA VAL A 36 1.59 2.17 4.84
C VAL A 36 1.42 0.94 5.72
N LEU A 37 1.12 -0.21 5.12
CA LEU A 37 0.99 -1.46 5.86
C LEU A 37 2.28 -1.82 6.59
N ALA A 38 3.42 -1.77 5.89
CA ALA A 38 4.73 -2.09 6.47
C ALA A 38 5.07 -1.17 7.66
N MET A 39 4.95 0.14 7.50
CA MET A 39 5.24 1.10 8.58
C MET A 39 4.24 1.02 9.74
N ARG A 40 3.00 0.58 9.49
CA ARG A 40 2.03 0.32 10.57
C ARG A 40 2.38 -0.94 11.36
N LEU A 41 2.82 -2.01 10.68
CA LEU A 41 3.30 -3.24 11.34
C LEU A 41 4.55 -2.98 12.20
N LEU A 42 5.41 -2.06 11.78
CA LEU A 42 6.57 -1.60 12.54
C LEU A 42 6.22 -0.63 13.69
N GLY A 43 4.95 -0.23 13.84
CA GLY A 43 4.51 0.68 14.91
C GLY A 43 4.85 2.16 14.71
N VAL A 44 5.44 2.55 13.58
CA VAL A 44 5.90 3.94 13.32
C VAL A 44 4.94 4.77 12.47
N GLY A 45 4.04 4.12 11.72
CA GLY A 45 2.97 4.76 10.96
C GLY A 45 3.46 5.82 9.96
N LEU A 46 2.64 6.86 9.72
CA LEU A 46 2.93 7.91 8.75
C LEU A 46 4.23 8.67 9.07
N ASN A 47 4.50 8.97 10.34
CA ASN A 47 5.71 9.68 10.73
C ASN A 47 6.96 8.86 10.38
N GLY A 48 6.89 7.54 10.53
CA GLY A 48 7.92 6.62 10.06
C GLY A 48 8.11 6.69 8.54
N ILE A 49 7.03 6.70 7.76
CA ILE A 49 7.09 6.83 6.30
C ILE A 49 7.79 8.13 5.91
N LEU A 50 7.40 9.26 6.52
CA LEU A 50 7.96 10.59 6.21
C LEU A 50 9.47 10.63 6.46
N LYS A 51 9.92 10.15 7.63
CA LYS A 51 11.34 10.10 7.99
C LYS A 51 12.12 9.13 7.10
N PHE A 52 11.58 7.94 6.86
CA PHE A 52 12.20 6.96 5.98
C PHE A 52 12.40 7.52 4.57
N CYS A 53 11.37 8.16 3.99
CA CYS A 53 11.50 8.75 2.66
C CYS A 53 12.52 9.89 2.64
N ALA A 54 12.56 10.72 3.70
CA ALA A 54 13.56 11.79 3.81
C ALA A 54 14.99 11.25 3.86
N PHE A 55 15.25 10.18 4.65
CA PHE A 55 16.59 9.60 4.77
C PHE A 55 17.04 8.81 3.54
N MET A 56 16.09 8.19 2.84
CA MET A 56 16.38 7.39 1.64
C MET A 56 16.35 8.22 0.35
N GLU A 57 16.25 9.55 0.44
CA GLU A 57 16.10 10.47 -0.69
C GLU A 57 14.95 10.08 -1.65
N LEU A 58 13.87 9.53 -1.09
CA LEU A 58 12.67 9.19 -1.84
C LEU A 58 11.73 10.40 -1.95
N PRO A 59 10.90 10.46 -3.00
CA PRO A 59 9.88 11.50 -3.11
C PRO A 59 9.00 11.56 -1.87
N ARG A 60 8.53 12.76 -1.51
CA ARG A 60 7.52 12.93 -0.46
C ARG A 60 6.40 11.91 -0.72
N PRO A 61 6.02 11.11 0.28
CA PRO A 61 5.18 9.95 0.08
C PRO A 61 3.72 10.38 -0.17
N ILE A 62 2.79 9.88 0.62
CA ILE A 62 1.36 10.10 0.45
C ILE A 62 0.86 11.25 1.33
N PHE A 63 -0.23 11.89 0.87
CA PHE A 63 -0.98 12.83 1.68
C PHE A 63 -1.64 12.13 2.87
N GLN A 64 -1.84 12.87 3.97
CA GLN A 64 -2.53 12.39 5.17
C GLN A 64 -3.88 11.75 4.82
N SER A 65 -4.70 12.42 4.00
CA SER A 65 -6.01 11.90 3.58
C SER A 65 -5.94 10.55 2.86
N PHE A 66 -4.88 10.31 2.08
CA PHE A 66 -4.66 9.01 1.45
C PHE A 66 -4.20 7.97 2.47
N TYR A 67 -3.32 8.34 3.41
CA TYR A 67 -2.90 7.47 4.50
C TYR A 67 -4.10 7.02 5.33
N ASP A 68 -4.96 7.94 5.75
CA ASP A 68 -6.15 7.66 6.56
C ASP A 68 -7.09 6.67 5.86
N ARG A 69 -7.31 6.88 4.55
CA ARG A 69 -8.10 5.97 3.73
C ARG A 69 -7.49 4.57 3.62
N VAL A 70 -6.16 4.46 3.53
CA VAL A 70 -5.50 3.15 3.52
C VAL A 70 -5.62 2.48 4.89
N ILE A 71 -5.52 3.23 5.98
CA ILE A 71 -5.72 2.69 7.34
C ILE A 71 -7.15 2.20 7.53
N GLU A 72 -8.16 2.94 7.07
CA GLU A 72 -9.56 2.50 7.08
C GLU A 72 -9.73 1.18 6.32
N MET A 73 -9.14 1.06 5.12
CA MET A 73 -9.18 -0.18 4.34
C MET A 73 -8.52 -1.34 5.08
N ILE A 74 -7.37 -1.11 5.73
CA ILE A 74 -6.67 -2.14 6.52
C ILE A 74 -7.53 -2.55 7.72
N LEU A 75 -8.16 -1.60 8.41
CA LEU A 75 -9.03 -1.87 9.55
C LEU A 75 -10.19 -2.78 9.13
N ILE A 76 -10.92 -2.42 8.07
CA ILE A 76 -12.04 -3.21 7.55
C ILE A 76 -11.57 -4.62 7.17
N ALA A 77 -10.49 -4.73 6.37
CA ALA A 77 -9.97 -6.02 5.95
C ALA A 77 -9.53 -6.88 7.14
N SER A 78 -8.85 -6.30 8.13
CA SER A 78 -8.41 -7.02 9.33
C SER A 78 -9.58 -7.49 10.19
N ALA A 79 -10.65 -6.70 10.30
CA ALA A 79 -11.86 -7.06 11.02
C ALA A 79 -12.57 -8.23 10.34
N THR A 80 -12.73 -8.20 9.01
CA THR A 80 -13.31 -9.30 8.23
C THR A 80 -12.48 -10.57 8.36
N VAL A 81 -11.15 -10.49 8.23
CA VAL A 81 -10.27 -11.65 8.39
C VAL A 81 -10.38 -12.22 9.80
N ARG A 82 -10.43 -11.37 10.83
CA ARG A 82 -10.64 -11.80 12.21
C ARG A 82 -11.95 -12.56 12.36
N GLU A 83 -13.06 -12.01 11.86
CA GLU A 83 -14.37 -12.66 11.96
C GLU A 83 -14.39 -14.04 11.29
N VAL A 84 -13.90 -14.11 10.05
CA VAL A 84 -13.81 -15.38 9.30
C VAL A 84 -12.91 -16.38 10.02
N SER A 85 -11.77 -15.94 10.53
CA SER A 85 -10.82 -16.79 11.27
C SER A 85 -11.43 -17.33 12.55
N MET A 86 -12.13 -16.49 13.34
CA MET A 86 -12.75 -16.90 14.60
C MET A 86 -13.90 -17.88 14.35
N LYS A 87 -14.74 -17.62 13.34
CA LYS A 87 -15.82 -18.55 12.96
C LYS A 87 -15.26 -19.91 12.55
N LYS A 88 -14.23 -19.91 11.70
CA LYS A 88 -13.57 -21.15 11.27
C LYS A 88 -12.99 -21.93 12.44
N ALA A 89 -12.34 -21.26 13.39
CA ALA A 89 -11.81 -21.90 14.59
C ALA A 89 -12.91 -22.53 15.46
N ALA A 90 -14.07 -21.86 15.61
CA ALA A 90 -15.21 -22.42 16.33
C ALA A 90 -15.80 -23.65 15.62
N ASP A 91 -15.95 -23.60 14.29
CA ASP A 91 -16.45 -24.73 13.50
C ASP A 91 -15.50 -25.93 13.56
N GLU A 92 -14.18 -25.70 13.62
CA GLU A 92 -13.16 -26.75 13.78
C GLU A 92 -13.23 -27.42 15.16
N GLU A 93 -13.47 -26.65 16.22
CA GLU A 93 -13.60 -27.19 17.58
C GLU A 93 -14.88 -28.02 17.76
N ILE A 94 -15.99 -27.62 17.14
CA ILE A 94 -17.25 -28.38 17.15
C ILE A 94 -17.12 -29.73 16.42
N ARG A 95 -16.26 -29.81 15.40
CA ARG A 95 -16.05 -31.03 14.60
C ARG A 95 -15.07 -32.03 15.24
N LYS A 96 -14.35 -31.64 16.28
CA LYS A 96 -13.52 -32.55 17.09
C LYS A 96 -14.39 -33.35 18.06
#